data_AF-A0A6I8MC88-F1
#
_entry.id   AF-A0A6I8MC88-F1
#
_cell.length_a   1.000
_cell.length_b   1.000
_cell.length_c   1.000
_cell.angle_alpha   90.00
_cell.angle_beta   90.00
_cell.angle_gamma   90.00
#
_symmetry.space_group_name_H-M   'P 1'
#
loop_
_entity.id
_entity.type
_entity.pdbx_description
1 polymer ?
#
loop_
_entity_poly.entity_id
_entity_poly.type
_entity_poly.pdbx_seq_one_letter_code
_entity_poly.pdbx_strand_id
1 'polypeptide(L)'
;MKALSRKLLAFASASLLMSAIPGTAVAQSSFSGSSIRDSAQTTLEESIPFDSADNPDSTTDTSDVSLQSIDGPFAEWGIATPPGAEDYQVNQATNEELDSQGLDEWHPTLNPNKEVIPGQMRSDREEVPAGVDKAEADKAEIREAQLTDPDTPTLNAPPGCGVYWPTSFEVCGLIKEKYDSIGGPTSFLLLPKSNELTNPDGVGKRSEFVNGYIYWHPKTGAHTVSLPVSKVWARHGWEKGFLGYPTTSDIPQGNAWYKQDFQGGHVYTHNALPASQASIQGAIYDKWQSMGAQNSELGYPISDELTTPDGVGRYNVFEHGTIYWTPKTGAHFVSGLTQYVWADSGYEKGKYGYPVGDSYMNAIGETVQDFEKGQMNLTQILKDASDGVVDGKPVNSLLLNFLSTQLKQDFAAYVENMVSLQSGSDNGGVTIPARYNYDPSQGSLRDYCTKSPDFYYYPEGISADFRGACARHDICYFDVENSGGASSGFANCNRQFRDNLRTVCRNVYSNEYWRRNDCVFTANSYYEAVVVVHPSHWAGHIGG
;
A
#
# COMPACT_ATOMS: atom_id res chain seq x y z
N MET A 1 6.82 30.22 -74.12
CA MET A 1 6.03 31.45 -73.91
C MET A 1 5.38 31.38 -72.54
N LYS A 2 5.66 32.38 -71.68
CA LYS A 2 5.13 32.69 -70.34
C LYS A 2 5.49 31.68 -69.21
N ALA A 3 6.55 31.90 -68.42
CA ALA A 3 6.79 32.91 -67.35
C ALA A 3 6.27 32.42 -65.97
N LEU A 4 7.14 31.99 -65.04
CA LEU A 4 7.97 32.76 -64.07
C LEU A 4 7.19 33.51 -62.99
N SER A 5 7.42 33.14 -61.70
CA SER A 5 7.75 34.04 -60.57
C SER A 5 7.99 33.20 -59.29
N ARG A 6 9.24 32.92 -58.87
CA ARG A 6 10.17 33.66 -57.94
C ARG A 6 9.90 33.43 -56.44
N LYS A 7 10.80 32.70 -55.73
CA LYS A 7 11.92 33.14 -54.82
C LYS A 7 11.43 33.44 -53.38
N LEU A 8 12.07 33.04 -52.27
CA LEU A 8 13.46 33.06 -51.80
C LEU A 8 13.77 31.79 -50.92
N LEU A 9 14.93 31.11 -50.97
CA LEU A 9 16.26 31.35 -50.31
C LEU A 9 16.16 31.60 -48.78
N ALA A 10 16.95 31.05 -47.85
CA ALA A 10 18.04 30.06 -47.80
C ALA A 10 18.54 29.90 -46.33
N PHE A 11 19.44 28.94 -46.10
CA PHE A 11 20.37 28.73 -44.96
C PHE A 11 19.75 28.24 -43.62
N ALA A 12 19.99 26.99 -43.21
CA ALA A 12 21.22 26.40 -42.66
C ALA A 12 21.58 26.95 -41.28
N SER A 13 21.40 26.11 -40.25
CA SER A 13 22.27 26.04 -39.08
C SER A 13 22.14 24.65 -38.45
N ALA A 14 23.15 23.81 -38.73
CA ALA A 14 23.49 22.70 -37.87
C ALA A 14 24.22 23.29 -36.66
N SER A 15 23.64 23.11 -35.47
CA SER A 15 24.35 23.36 -34.21
C SER A 15 24.43 22.05 -33.45
N LEU A 16 25.63 21.47 -33.48
CA LEU A 16 26.13 20.64 -32.40
C LEU A 16 26.03 21.45 -31.11
N LEU A 17 25.38 20.90 -30.09
CA LEU A 17 25.61 21.27 -28.70
C LEU A 17 25.37 20.02 -27.82
N MET A 18 26.47 19.59 -27.22
CA MET A 18 26.52 18.64 -26.11
C MET A 18 25.55 19.06 -25.00
N SER A 19 24.77 18.10 -24.49
CA SER A 19 24.28 18.10 -23.11
C SER A 19 23.96 16.64 -22.75
N ALA A 20 24.87 16.02 -22.01
CA ALA A 20 24.81 15.88 -20.55
C ALA A 20 24.06 14.58 -20.18
N ILE A 21 24.87 13.54 -20.00
CA ILE A 21 24.54 12.36 -19.20
C ILE A 21 24.11 12.85 -17.81
N PRO A 22 22.93 12.51 -17.28
CA PRO A 22 22.74 12.55 -15.84
C PRO A 22 23.55 11.39 -15.27
N GLY A 23 24.64 11.76 -14.58
CA GLY A 23 25.48 10.82 -13.88
C GLY A 23 24.73 10.05 -12.81
N THR A 24 25.25 8.86 -12.54
CA THR A 24 25.44 8.29 -11.21
C THR A 24 24.88 9.14 -10.06
N ALA A 25 23.77 8.69 -9.48
CA ALA A 25 23.43 8.99 -8.10
C ALA A 25 23.71 7.73 -7.28
N VAL A 26 24.99 7.53 -6.93
CA VAL A 26 25.35 6.82 -5.71
C VAL A 26 25.39 7.88 -4.62
N ALA A 27 24.38 7.85 -3.76
CA ALA A 27 24.41 8.35 -2.40
C ALA A 27 23.12 7.83 -1.74
N GLN A 28 23.21 6.63 -1.15
CA GLN A 28 22.32 6.31 -0.03
C GLN A 28 22.63 7.35 1.05
N SER A 29 21.67 8.21 1.36
CA SER A 29 21.67 8.89 2.64
C SER A 29 21.45 7.82 3.69
N SER A 30 22.49 7.55 4.49
CA SER A 30 22.38 6.90 5.79
C SER A 30 21.37 7.68 6.63
N PHE A 31 20.12 7.23 6.62
CA PHE A 31 19.18 7.56 7.69
C PHE A 31 19.46 6.57 8.82
N SER A 32 20.29 7.01 9.76
CA SER A 32 20.32 6.47 11.11
C SER A 32 18.98 6.82 11.78
N GLY A 33 17.95 6.02 11.49
CA GLY A 33 16.79 5.87 12.34
C GLY A 33 17.21 5.02 13.53
N SER A 34 17.52 5.66 14.64
CA SER A 34 17.84 5.02 15.90
C SER A 34 16.65 4.16 16.36
N SER A 35 16.66 2.87 16.03
CA SER A 35 15.94 1.85 16.78
C SER A 35 16.67 1.66 18.11
N ILE A 36 16.22 2.38 19.14
CA ILE A 36 16.45 1.99 20.52
C ILE A 36 15.06 1.67 21.08
N ARG A 37 14.64 0.41 20.92
CA ARG A 37 13.77 -0.24 21.90
C ARG A 37 14.69 -1.05 22.80
N ASP A 38 15.16 -0.39 23.84
CA ASP A 38 15.90 -1.05 24.90
C ASP A 38 14.96 -1.99 25.67
N SER A 39 15.52 -3.12 26.03
CA SER A 39 14.83 -4.23 26.66
C SER A 39 14.47 -3.88 28.11
N ALA A 40 13.20 -4.01 28.48
CA ALA A 40 12.79 -4.08 29.88
C ALA A 40 11.85 -5.27 30.08
N GLN A 41 12.47 -6.45 30.19
CA GLN A 41 11.92 -7.51 31.03
C GLN A 41 11.99 -7.01 32.48
N THR A 42 10.83 -6.75 33.08
CA THR A 42 10.73 -6.68 34.55
C THR A 42 9.52 -7.49 35.00
N THR A 43 9.86 -8.54 35.74
CA THR A 43 9.09 -9.44 36.59
C THR A 43 7.89 -8.79 37.28
N LEU A 44 6.71 -9.38 37.09
CA LEU A 44 5.53 -9.16 37.93
C LEU A 44 5.66 -10.00 39.21
N GLU A 45 5.87 -9.34 40.35
CA GLU A 45 5.68 -9.91 41.69
C GLU A 45 4.40 -9.37 42.35
N GLU A 46 3.84 -10.21 43.22
CA GLU A 46 2.55 -10.18 43.90
C GLU A 46 2.23 -8.99 44.84
N SER A 47 0.92 -8.67 44.90
CA SER A 47 0.11 -8.24 46.06
C SER A 47 0.32 -6.81 46.62
N ILE A 48 -0.73 -6.04 46.96
CA ILE A 48 -1.63 -6.12 48.14
C ILE A 48 -2.82 -5.13 47.93
N PRO A 49 -4.02 -5.32 48.54
CA PRO A 49 -5.30 -4.82 48.07
C PRO A 49 -5.67 -3.44 48.63
N PHE A 50 -6.55 -2.72 47.93
CA PHE A 50 -7.19 -1.53 48.51
C PHE A 50 -8.71 -1.61 48.42
N ASP A 51 -9.28 -1.27 49.57
CA ASP A 51 -10.61 -1.56 50.06
C ASP A 51 -11.70 -0.70 49.40
N SER A 52 -12.91 -1.26 49.39
CA SER A 52 -14.14 -0.65 48.92
C SER A 52 -14.54 0.58 49.72
N ALA A 53 -14.92 1.67 49.03
CA ALA A 53 -15.81 2.68 49.59
C ALA A 53 -16.72 3.25 48.50
N ASP A 54 -18.02 3.10 48.72
CA ASP A 54 -19.12 3.64 47.95
C ASP A 54 -19.03 5.17 47.77
N ASN A 55 -19.30 5.64 46.54
CA ASN A 55 -20.03 6.89 46.35
C ASN A 55 -20.78 6.86 44.99
N PRO A 56 -22.11 7.08 44.97
CA PRO A 56 -22.91 7.03 43.76
C PRO A 56 -23.12 8.44 43.19
N ASP A 57 -22.58 8.76 42.01
CA ASP A 57 -23.32 9.60 41.06
C ASP A 57 -22.68 9.60 39.66
N SER A 58 -23.57 9.53 38.66
CA SER A 58 -23.39 9.69 37.21
C SER A 58 -22.23 8.96 36.51
N THR A 59 -22.46 7.71 36.12
CA THR A 59 -21.81 7.10 34.95
C THR A 59 -22.82 7.02 33.81
N THR A 60 -22.64 7.82 32.76
CA THR A 60 -23.21 7.49 31.45
C THR A 60 -22.46 6.30 30.91
N ASP A 61 -23.18 5.20 30.84
CA ASP A 61 -22.79 3.90 30.34
C ASP A 61 -22.33 3.98 28.88
N THR A 62 -21.02 3.82 28.64
CA THR A 62 -20.42 3.68 27.31
C THR A 62 -20.25 2.21 26.90
N SER A 63 -20.87 1.25 27.60
CA SER A 63 -20.49 -0.16 27.51
C SER A 63 -21.27 -1.05 26.53
N ASP A 64 -22.15 -0.53 25.67
CA ASP A 64 -22.97 -1.40 24.79
C ASP A 64 -22.80 -1.16 23.28
N VAL A 65 -21.54 -1.10 22.84
CA VAL A 65 -21.21 -1.45 21.44
C VAL A 65 -20.39 -2.74 21.49
N SER A 66 -21.05 -3.87 21.26
CA SER A 66 -20.38 -5.15 21.04
C SER A 66 -19.58 -5.07 19.73
N LEU A 67 -18.35 -4.56 19.81
CA LEU A 67 -17.40 -4.50 18.71
C LEU A 67 -17.11 -5.93 18.25
N GLN A 68 -17.57 -6.29 17.05
CA GLN A 68 -17.14 -7.54 16.41
C GLN A 68 -15.63 -7.42 16.13
N SER A 69 -14.83 -8.30 16.74
CA SER A 69 -13.42 -8.42 16.40
C SER A 69 -13.30 -8.91 14.97
N ILE A 70 -12.52 -8.21 14.15
CA ILE A 70 -12.11 -8.71 12.84
C ILE A 70 -10.88 -9.58 13.07
N ASP A 71 -11.01 -10.87 12.79
CA ASP A 71 -9.94 -11.85 12.88
C ASP A 71 -9.51 -12.36 11.50
N GLY A 72 -8.31 -12.94 11.46
CA GLY A 72 -7.73 -13.56 10.27
C GLY A 72 -6.70 -12.69 9.56
N PRO A 73 -6.23 -13.12 8.37
CA PRO A 73 -5.02 -12.58 7.76
C PRO A 73 -5.08 -11.11 7.37
N PHE A 74 -6.28 -10.55 7.14
CA PHE A 74 -6.45 -9.15 6.74
C PHE A 74 -6.97 -8.25 7.87
N ALA A 75 -7.06 -8.77 9.09
CA ALA A 75 -7.43 -7.99 10.27
C ALA A 75 -6.53 -6.77 10.47
N GLU A 76 -5.29 -6.82 9.95
CA GLU A 76 -4.39 -5.69 10.01
C GLU A 76 -4.82 -4.46 9.23
N TRP A 77 -5.63 -4.66 8.20
CA TRP A 77 -6.24 -3.61 7.38
C TRP A 77 -7.74 -3.45 7.70
N GLY A 78 -8.21 -4.00 8.82
CA GLY A 78 -9.63 -3.99 9.21
C GLY A 78 -10.57 -4.67 8.20
N ILE A 79 -10.05 -5.57 7.37
CA ILE A 79 -10.83 -6.29 6.38
C ILE A 79 -11.15 -7.67 6.94
N ALA A 80 -12.45 -7.98 7.04
CA ALA A 80 -12.89 -9.34 7.34
C ALA A 80 -12.36 -10.31 6.29
N THR A 81 -12.05 -11.52 6.71
CA THR A 81 -11.40 -12.50 5.83
C THR A 81 -12.39 -12.98 4.77
N PRO A 82 -12.15 -12.73 3.47
CA PRO A 82 -13.05 -13.21 2.44
C PRO A 82 -12.99 -14.75 2.33
N PRO A 83 -14.10 -15.43 1.95
CA PRO A 83 -14.12 -16.88 1.89
C PRO A 83 -13.04 -17.44 0.96
N GLY A 84 -12.28 -18.43 1.42
CA GLY A 84 -11.16 -19.02 0.68
C GLY A 84 -9.79 -18.40 0.97
N ALA A 85 -9.73 -17.37 1.82
CA ALA A 85 -8.47 -16.78 2.28
C ALA A 85 -8.16 -17.06 3.75
N GLU A 86 -8.85 -17.98 4.42
CA GLU A 86 -8.72 -18.24 5.85
C GLU A 86 -7.28 -18.60 6.26
N ASP A 87 -6.57 -19.34 5.39
CA ASP A 87 -5.18 -19.78 5.59
C ASP A 87 -4.16 -18.90 4.83
N TYR A 88 -4.58 -17.77 4.26
CA TYR A 88 -3.70 -16.91 3.48
C TYR A 88 -2.63 -16.26 4.37
N GLN A 89 -1.40 -16.18 3.89
CA GLN A 89 -0.32 -15.47 4.58
C GLN A 89 0.02 -14.20 3.81
N VAL A 90 -0.34 -13.05 4.38
CA VAL A 90 -0.10 -11.73 3.76
C VAL A 90 1.39 -11.43 3.61
N ASN A 91 2.20 -11.88 4.57
CA ASN A 91 3.65 -11.82 4.51
C ASN A 91 4.26 -13.19 4.81
N GLN A 92 5.19 -13.62 3.94
CA GLN A 92 5.95 -14.86 4.09
C GLN A 92 7.47 -14.61 4.25
N ALA A 93 7.88 -13.34 4.31
CA ALA A 93 9.27 -12.97 4.61
C ALA A 93 9.45 -12.75 6.12
N THR A 94 10.58 -13.18 6.68
CA THR A 94 10.93 -12.90 8.07
C THR A 94 11.39 -11.45 8.23
N ASN A 95 11.42 -10.94 9.47
CA ASN A 95 11.94 -9.60 9.73
C ASN A 95 13.40 -9.45 9.30
N GLU A 96 14.21 -10.50 9.46
CA GLU A 96 15.60 -10.52 9.00
C GLU A 96 15.72 -10.51 7.46
N GLU A 97 14.77 -11.12 6.75
CA GLU A 97 14.72 -11.06 5.28
C GLU A 97 14.23 -9.70 4.77
N LEU A 98 13.46 -8.95 5.57
CA LEU A 98 13.01 -7.59 5.26
C LEU A 98 14.07 -6.53 5.58
N ASP A 99 14.90 -6.76 6.60
CA ASP A 99 15.94 -5.85 7.09
C ASP A 99 17.32 -6.51 7.11
N SER A 100 17.77 -6.96 5.94
CA SER A 100 19.09 -7.61 5.82
C SER A 100 20.21 -6.58 5.95
N GLN A 101 21.15 -6.80 6.88
CA GLN A 101 22.33 -5.94 7.00
C GLN A 101 23.35 -6.25 5.89
N GLY A 102 23.80 -5.18 5.21
CA GLY A 102 24.78 -5.29 4.15
C GLY A 102 26.23 -5.13 4.59
N LEU A 103 27.14 -5.33 3.64
CA LEU A 103 28.53 -4.96 3.81
C LEU A 103 28.69 -3.45 3.64
N ASP A 104 29.30 -2.78 4.62
CA ASP A 104 29.56 -1.33 4.58
C ASP A 104 30.52 -0.96 3.45
N GLU A 105 31.53 -1.80 3.20
CA GLU A 105 32.52 -1.60 2.15
C GLU A 105 32.88 -2.94 1.50
N TRP A 106 33.16 -2.90 0.20
CA TRP A 106 33.74 -4.03 -0.52
C TRP A 106 34.66 -3.55 -1.63
N HIS A 107 35.79 -4.24 -1.81
CA HIS A 107 36.69 -4.03 -2.93
C HIS A 107 37.26 -5.36 -3.45
N PRO A 108 37.64 -5.43 -4.75
CA PRO A 108 38.35 -6.57 -5.30
C PRO A 108 39.66 -6.84 -4.55
N THR A 109 40.12 -8.08 -4.54
CA THR A 109 41.40 -8.41 -3.91
C THR A 109 42.57 -7.84 -4.74
N LEU A 110 43.43 -7.04 -4.10
CA LEU A 110 44.62 -6.49 -4.74
C LEU A 110 45.70 -7.58 -4.83
N ASN A 111 46.14 -7.90 -6.06
CA ASN A 111 47.14 -8.92 -6.37
C ASN A 111 46.84 -10.29 -5.72
N PRO A 112 45.76 -10.97 -6.15
CA PRO A 112 45.32 -12.21 -5.52
C PRO A 112 46.34 -13.34 -5.71
N ASN A 113 46.51 -14.17 -4.68
CA ASN A 113 47.41 -15.32 -4.71
C ASN A 113 46.83 -16.48 -5.55
N LYS A 114 47.65 -17.13 -6.38
CA LYS A 114 47.23 -18.27 -7.24
C LYS A 114 47.12 -19.62 -6.50
N GLU A 115 47.63 -19.67 -5.27
CA GLU A 115 47.63 -20.84 -4.40
C GLU A 115 47.52 -20.39 -2.94
N VAL A 116 47.20 -21.30 -2.02
CA VAL A 116 47.12 -20.95 -0.60
C VAL A 116 48.54 -20.74 -0.07
N ILE A 117 48.87 -19.50 0.30
CA ILE A 117 50.16 -19.15 0.91
C ILE A 117 49.90 -18.72 2.36
N PRO A 118 50.27 -19.55 3.36
CA PRO A 118 50.01 -19.25 4.77
C PRO A 118 50.55 -17.87 5.19
N GLY A 119 49.69 -17.05 5.79
CA GLY A 119 50.01 -15.71 6.27
C GLY A 119 50.02 -14.62 5.18
N GLN A 120 49.70 -14.97 3.93
CA GLN A 120 49.68 -14.04 2.81
C GLN A 120 48.32 -13.94 2.11
N MET A 121 47.35 -14.79 2.50
CA MET A 121 46.00 -14.71 1.97
C MET A 121 45.31 -13.44 2.47
N ARG A 122 44.33 -12.93 1.73
CA ARG A 122 43.48 -11.82 2.16
C ARG A 122 42.78 -12.16 3.47
N SER A 123 42.34 -13.40 3.66
CA SER A 123 41.77 -13.87 4.92
C SER A 123 42.76 -13.86 6.11
N ASP A 124 44.08 -13.74 5.87
CA ASP A 124 45.10 -13.54 6.90
C ASP A 124 45.30 -12.06 7.24
N ARG A 125 44.93 -11.16 6.32
CA ARG A 125 45.18 -9.72 6.38
C ARG A 125 43.95 -8.91 6.78
N GLU A 126 42.77 -9.41 6.43
CA GLU A 126 41.47 -8.79 6.63
C GLU A 126 40.53 -9.75 7.37
N GLU A 127 39.59 -9.19 8.13
CA GLU A 127 38.58 -9.98 8.81
C GLU A 127 37.62 -10.61 7.80
N VAL A 128 37.38 -11.92 7.94
CA VAL A 128 36.41 -12.63 7.10
C VAL A 128 35.01 -12.34 7.62
N PRO A 129 34.08 -11.85 6.77
CA PRO A 129 32.69 -11.63 7.14
C PRO A 129 32.04 -12.83 7.85
N ALA A 130 31.18 -12.53 8.82
CA ALA A 130 30.47 -13.55 9.59
C ALA A 130 29.71 -14.53 8.67
N GLY A 131 29.79 -15.83 8.98
CA GLY A 131 29.15 -16.88 8.19
C GLY A 131 29.98 -17.43 7.03
N VAL A 132 31.18 -16.89 6.77
CA VAL A 132 32.13 -17.43 5.79
C VAL A 132 33.36 -17.96 6.50
N ASP A 133 33.78 -19.18 6.16
CA ASP A 133 34.99 -19.76 6.73
C ASP A 133 36.25 -19.25 6.00
N LYS A 134 37.38 -19.29 6.71
CA LYS A 134 38.67 -18.82 6.19
C LYS A 134 39.09 -19.58 4.92
N ALA A 135 38.82 -20.87 4.83
CA ALA A 135 39.25 -21.70 3.71
C ALA A 135 38.46 -21.37 2.43
N GLU A 136 37.18 -21.03 2.56
CA GLU A 136 36.34 -20.54 1.48
C GLU A 136 36.79 -19.15 1.02
N ALA A 137 37.16 -18.27 1.96
CA ALA A 137 37.75 -16.96 1.64
C ALA A 137 39.10 -17.09 0.90
N ASP A 138 39.95 -18.03 1.32
CA ASP A 138 41.22 -18.33 0.62
C ASP A 138 40.97 -18.87 -0.79
N LYS A 139 39.97 -19.74 -0.93
CA LYS A 139 39.55 -20.28 -2.22
C LYS A 139 38.97 -19.21 -3.14
N ALA A 140 38.26 -18.23 -2.59
CA ALA A 140 37.74 -17.09 -3.35
C ALA A 140 38.87 -16.25 -3.95
N GLU A 141 39.90 -15.93 -3.16
CA GLU A 141 41.07 -15.21 -3.65
C GLU A 141 41.80 -15.97 -4.75
N ILE A 142 42.01 -17.28 -4.57
CA ILE A 142 42.62 -18.13 -5.60
C ILE A 142 41.81 -18.10 -6.89
N ARG A 143 40.48 -18.11 -6.77
CA ARG A 143 39.60 -18.05 -7.93
C ARG A 143 39.65 -16.67 -8.61
N GLU A 144 39.75 -15.57 -7.85
CA GLU A 144 40.01 -14.23 -8.41
C GLU A 144 41.33 -14.19 -9.21
N ALA A 145 42.40 -14.83 -8.70
CA ALA A 145 43.69 -14.91 -9.39
C ALA A 145 43.61 -15.73 -10.69
N GLN A 146 42.86 -16.83 -10.67
CA GLN A 146 42.68 -17.68 -11.86
C GLN A 146 41.87 -16.99 -12.97
N LEU A 147 40.87 -16.19 -12.61
CA LEU A 147 40.04 -15.46 -13.58
C LEU A 147 40.75 -14.25 -14.20
N THR A 148 41.78 -13.73 -13.55
CA THR A 148 42.57 -12.59 -14.03
C THR A 148 43.85 -12.99 -14.77
N ASP A 149 44.23 -14.26 -14.73
CA ASP A 149 45.46 -14.77 -15.36
C ASP A 149 45.28 -15.02 -16.86
N PRO A 150 45.98 -14.28 -17.74
CA PRO A 150 45.90 -14.47 -19.19
C PRO A 150 46.47 -15.81 -19.67
N ASP A 151 47.34 -16.45 -18.86
CA ASP A 151 48.03 -17.70 -19.20
C ASP A 151 47.35 -18.94 -18.63
N THR A 152 46.32 -18.78 -17.79
CA THR A 152 45.49 -19.89 -17.32
C THR A 152 44.47 -20.24 -18.42
N PRO A 153 44.51 -21.45 -19.02
CA PRO A 153 43.47 -21.87 -19.94
C PRO A 153 42.14 -21.87 -19.17
N THR A 154 41.18 -21.06 -19.60
CA THR A 154 39.80 -21.04 -19.10
C THR A 154 39.05 -22.33 -19.47
N LEU A 155 39.63 -23.50 -19.19
CA LEU A 155 39.03 -24.79 -19.53
C LEU A 155 37.71 -25.02 -18.79
N ASN A 156 37.40 -24.24 -17.73
CA ASN A 156 36.16 -24.36 -16.96
C ASN A 156 35.45 -23.03 -16.63
N ALA A 157 36.01 -21.85 -16.93
CA ALA A 157 35.35 -20.56 -16.63
C ALA A 157 34.82 -19.93 -17.93
N PRO A 158 33.51 -19.70 -18.08
CA PRO A 158 32.97 -18.92 -19.20
C PRO A 158 33.66 -17.54 -19.28
N PRO A 159 33.99 -17.03 -20.47
CA PRO A 159 34.47 -15.65 -20.62
C PRO A 159 33.48 -14.66 -19.96
N GLY A 160 33.98 -13.72 -19.15
CA GLY A 160 33.16 -12.71 -18.48
C GLY A 160 32.60 -13.10 -17.11
N CYS A 161 33.20 -14.08 -16.43
CA CYS A 161 32.90 -14.38 -15.02
C CYS A 161 33.74 -13.54 -14.05
N GLY A 162 33.22 -13.35 -12.84
CA GLY A 162 33.94 -12.77 -11.70
C GLY A 162 33.60 -13.49 -10.40
N VAL A 163 34.49 -13.34 -9.43
CA VAL A 163 34.36 -13.88 -8.07
C VAL A 163 34.43 -12.73 -7.09
N TYR A 164 33.65 -12.84 -6.02
CA TYR A 164 33.47 -11.77 -5.04
C TYR A 164 33.86 -12.31 -3.67
N TRP A 165 35.09 -11.98 -3.26
CA TRP A 165 35.61 -12.33 -1.94
C TRP A 165 34.62 -11.87 -0.84
N PRO A 166 34.35 -12.66 0.21
CA PRO A 166 35.02 -13.91 0.58
C PRO A 166 34.39 -15.18 -0.02
N THR A 167 33.45 -15.09 -0.97
CA THR A 167 32.78 -16.28 -1.52
C THR A 167 33.42 -16.73 -2.82
N SER A 168 33.61 -18.03 -3.03
CA SER A 168 34.28 -18.57 -4.23
C SER A 168 33.36 -18.78 -5.43
N PHE A 169 32.10 -18.32 -5.34
CA PHE A 169 31.11 -18.47 -6.40
C PHE A 169 31.39 -17.54 -7.58
N GLU A 170 31.22 -18.09 -8.78
CA GLU A 170 31.38 -17.38 -10.05
C GLU A 170 30.05 -16.79 -10.52
N VAL A 171 30.01 -15.48 -10.66
CA VAL A 171 28.90 -14.77 -11.31
C VAL A 171 29.33 -14.39 -12.71
N CYS A 172 28.54 -14.72 -13.72
CA CYS A 172 28.94 -14.65 -15.12
C CYS A 172 28.00 -13.81 -16.00
N GLY A 173 28.53 -13.36 -17.14
CA GLY A 173 27.75 -12.78 -18.23
C GLY A 173 26.85 -11.61 -17.80
N LEU A 174 25.64 -11.58 -18.34
CA LEU A 174 24.68 -10.49 -18.09
C LEU A 174 24.19 -10.45 -16.64
N ILE A 175 24.24 -11.58 -15.92
CA ILE A 175 23.95 -11.62 -14.48
C ILE A 175 25.03 -10.86 -13.71
N LYS A 176 26.30 -11.08 -14.05
CA LYS A 176 27.44 -10.35 -13.47
C LYS A 176 27.36 -8.86 -13.78
N GLU A 177 27.11 -8.49 -15.03
CA GLU A 177 26.96 -7.09 -15.42
C GLU A 177 25.86 -6.40 -14.61
N LYS A 178 24.72 -7.07 -14.41
CA LYS A 178 23.64 -6.55 -13.57
C LYS A 178 24.07 -6.41 -12.12
N TYR A 179 24.72 -7.43 -11.54
CA TYR A 179 25.19 -7.41 -10.17
C TYR A 179 26.20 -6.28 -9.91
N ASP A 180 27.19 -6.12 -10.79
CA ASP A 180 28.16 -5.02 -10.71
C ASP A 180 27.49 -3.65 -10.82
N SER A 181 26.50 -3.51 -11.72
CA SER A 181 25.82 -2.23 -11.95
C SER A 181 25.03 -1.70 -10.75
N ILE A 182 24.65 -2.58 -9.82
CA ILE A 182 23.91 -2.22 -8.60
C ILE A 182 24.81 -2.11 -7.36
N GLY A 183 26.13 -2.26 -7.52
CA GLY A 183 27.11 -2.18 -6.43
C GLY A 183 27.70 -3.52 -5.97
N GLY A 184 27.34 -4.63 -6.61
CA GLY A 184 27.89 -5.95 -6.26
C GLY A 184 27.64 -6.30 -4.78
N PRO A 185 28.66 -6.70 -4.02
CA PRO A 185 28.50 -7.10 -2.61
C PRO A 185 27.99 -6.02 -1.65
N THR A 186 28.09 -4.74 -2.00
CA THR A 186 27.50 -3.65 -1.20
C THR A 186 26.06 -3.31 -1.61
N SER A 187 25.54 -3.97 -2.66
CA SER A 187 24.13 -3.86 -3.04
C SER A 187 23.22 -4.61 -2.07
N PHE A 188 21.92 -4.35 -2.14
CA PHE A 188 20.93 -5.04 -1.32
C PHE A 188 20.91 -6.56 -1.49
N LEU A 189 21.48 -7.12 -2.57
CA LEU A 189 21.54 -8.56 -2.80
C LEU A 189 22.62 -9.26 -1.96
N LEU A 190 23.62 -8.51 -1.50
CA LEU A 190 24.75 -9.01 -0.72
C LEU A 190 25.56 -10.07 -1.48
N LEU A 191 26.38 -10.87 -0.76
CA LEU A 191 27.32 -11.81 -1.35
C LEU A 191 26.64 -12.92 -2.19
N PRO A 192 27.30 -13.41 -3.26
CA PRO A 192 26.84 -14.57 -4.02
C PRO A 192 26.77 -15.85 -3.17
N LYS A 193 25.82 -16.73 -3.49
CA LYS A 193 25.60 -18.06 -2.88
C LYS A 193 25.66 -19.22 -3.86
N SER A 194 25.76 -18.94 -5.16
CA SER A 194 25.84 -19.97 -6.18
C SER A 194 26.64 -19.49 -7.39
N ASN A 195 27.20 -20.44 -8.13
CA ASN A 195 27.57 -20.20 -9.52
C ASN A 195 26.31 -19.92 -10.37
N GLU A 196 26.49 -19.58 -11.64
CA GLU A 196 25.38 -19.52 -12.60
C GLU A 196 24.72 -20.91 -12.78
N LEU A 197 23.41 -20.97 -12.49
CA LEU A 197 22.57 -22.15 -12.65
C LEU A 197 21.69 -22.00 -13.89
N THR A 198 21.43 -23.11 -14.58
CA THR A 198 20.40 -23.16 -15.64
C THR A 198 19.04 -23.38 -15.00
N ASN A 199 18.06 -22.57 -15.37
CA ASN A 199 16.72 -22.69 -14.81
C ASN A 199 16.05 -24.00 -15.26
N PRO A 200 15.13 -24.55 -14.44
CA PRO A 200 14.39 -25.77 -14.75
C PRO A 200 13.64 -25.81 -16.09
N ASP A 201 13.42 -24.67 -16.74
CA ASP A 201 12.82 -24.58 -18.09
C ASP A 201 13.83 -24.83 -19.22
N GLY A 202 15.13 -24.87 -18.91
CA GLY A 202 16.23 -25.07 -19.85
C GLY A 202 16.61 -23.84 -20.67
N VAL A 203 16.00 -22.67 -20.41
CA VAL A 203 16.21 -21.46 -21.22
C VAL A 203 16.93 -20.39 -20.42
N GLY A 204 16.40 -20.00 -19.27
CA GLY A 204 17.00 -18.93 -18.47
C GLY A 204 18.16 -19.39 -17.60
N LYS A 205 18.84 -18.41 -17.04
CA LYS A 205 19.93 -18.57 -16.07
C LYS A 205 19.59 -17.84 -14.78
N ARG A 206 20.20 -18.25 -13.68
CA ARG A 206 20.15 -17.50 -12.43
C ARG A 206 21.45 -17.62 -11.64
N SER A 207 21.72 -16.62 -10.81
CA SER A 207 22.61 -16.76 -9.66
C SER A 207 21.85 -16.40 -8.40
N GLU A 208 22.20 -17.07 -7.31
CA GLU A 208 21.60 -16.87 -5.98
C GLU A 208 22.55 -16.01 -5.15
N PHE A 209 21.98 -15.12 -4.35
CA PHE A 209 22.68 -14.19 -3.46
C PHE A 209 22.08 -14.30 -2.06
N VAL A 210 22.75 -13.77 -1.04
CA VAL A 210 22.26 -13.87 0.34
C VAL A 210 20.86 -13.29 0.48
N ASN A 211 20.58 -12.14 -0.15
CA ASN A 211 19.30 -11.47 -0.04
C ASN A 211 18.51 -11.41 -1.37
N GLY A 212 18.65 -12.44 -2.21
CA GLY A 212 17.80 -12.60 -3.38
C GLY A 212 18.48 -13.31 -4.51
N TYR A 213 18.07 -12.95 -5.72
CA TYR A 213 18.47 -13.61 -6.95
C TYR A 213 18.73 -12.59 -8.05
N ILE A 214 19.47 -13.00 -9.07
CA ILE A 214 19.40 -12.36 -10.39
C ILE A 214 19.03 -13.44 -11.38
N TYR A 215 17.92 -13.23 -12.10
CA TYR A 215 17.45 -14.10 -13.16
C TYR A 215 17.71 -13.45 -14.50
N TRP A 216 18.16 -14.24 -15.47
CA TRP A 216 18.32 -13.84 -16.86
C TRP A 216 17.51 -14.73 -17.79
N HIS A 217 16.89 -14.11 -18.80
CA HIS A 217 16.26 -14.80 -19.91
C HIS A 217 16.47 -14.02 -21.22
N PRO A 218 16.67 -14.67 -22.38
CA PRO A 218 17.02 -14.01 -23.65
C PRO A 218 16.01 -12.95 -24.11
N LYS A 219 14.75 -13.03 -23.68
CA LYS A 219 13.70 -12.05 -24.02
C LYS A 219 13.57 -10.88 -23.04
N THR A 220 13.98 -11.06 -21.78
CA THR A 220 13.72 -10.07 -20.72
C THR A 220 15.00 -9.43 -20.18
N GLY A 221 16.18 -10.05 -20.37
CA GLY A 221 17.45 -9.59 -19.80
C GLY A 221 17.65 -10.07 -18.38
N ALA A 222 18.66 -9.51 -17.69
CA ALA A 222 19.00 -9.84 -16.31
C ALA A 222 18.32 -8.88 -15.32
N HIS A 223 17.55 -9.42 -14.38
CA HIS A 223 16.83 -8.65 -13.36
C HIS A 223 17.05 -9.23 -11.97
N THR A 224 17.18 -8.34 -10.99
CA THR A 224 17.22 -8.73 -9.57
C THR A 224 15.84 -9.20 -9.15
N VAL A 225 15.77 -10.14 -8.21
CA VAL A 225 14.54 -10.52 -7.50
C VAL A 225 14.88 -10.59 -6.03
N SER A 226 14.34 -9.67 -5.22
CA SER A 226 14.56 -9.64 -3.77
C SER A 226 13.91 -10.85 -3.07
N LEU A 227 14.31 -11.14 -1.82
CA LEU A 227 13.67 -12.22 -1.05
C LEU A 227 12.15 -12.03 -0.92
N PRO A 228 11.60 -10.85 -0.56
CA PRO A 228 10.16 -10.66 -0.45
C PRO A 228 9.41 -10.95 -1.76
N VAL A 229 9.92 -10.47 -2.89
CA VAL A 229 9.31 -10.78 -4.20
C VAL A 229 9.44 -12.27 -4.54
N SER A 230 10.58 -12.89 -4.21
CA SER A 230 10.79 -14.32 -4.46
C SER A 230 9.79 -15.21 -3.71
N LYS A 231 9.31 -14.81 -2.53
CA LYS A 231 8.25 -15.56 -1.81
C LYS A 231 6.96 -15.62 -2.63
N VAL A 232 6.57 -14.50 -3.24
CA VAL A 232 5.40 -14.43 -4.14
C VAL A 232 5.62 -15.27 -5.38
N TRP A 233 6.79 -15.14 -5.98
CA TRP A 233 7.07 -15.86 -7.21
C TRP A 233 7.16 -17.38 -6.98
N ALA A 234 7.74 -17.80 -5.85
CA ALA A 234 7.89 -19.18 -5.46
C ALA A 234 6.55 -19.90 -5.29
N ARG A 235 5.59 -19.28 -4.58
CA ARG A 235 4.25 -19.87 -4.35
C ARG A 235 3.44 -20.01 -5.65
N HIS A 236 3.79 -19.23 -6.68
CA HIS A 236 3.22 -19.34 -8.03
C HIS A 236 4.02 -20.21 -9.00
N GLY A 237 5.06 -20.90 -8.53
CA GLY A 237 5.82 -21.87 -9.34
C GLY A 237 7.00 -21.27 -10.11
N TRP A 238 7.58 -20.16 -9.63
CA TRP A 238 8.75 -19.51 -10.21
C TRP A 238 8.57 -19.20 -11.71
N GLU A 239 9.62 -19.32 -12.52
CA GLU A 239 9.59 -19.03 -13.95
C GLU A 239 8.68 -19.93 -14.78
N LYS A 240 8.30 -21.09 -14.22
CA LYS A 240 7.33 -22.01 -14.82
C LYS A 240 5.88 -21.63 -14.51
N GLY A 241 5.69 -20.78 -13.50
CA GLY A 241 4.42 -20.22 -13.09
C GLY A 241 3.83 -19.25 -14.10
N PHE A 242 2.60 -18.80 -13.84
CA PHE A 242 1.92 -17.86 -14.73
C PHE A 242 2.66 -16.51 -14.84
N LEU A 243 3.41 -16.11 -13.79
CA LEU A 243 4.20 -14.88 -13.79
C LEU A 243 5.32 -14.93 -14.85
N GLY A 244 5.90 -16.10 -15.10
CA GLY A 244 7.06 -16.24 -16.00
C GLY A 244 8.30 -15.54 -15.45
N TYR A 245 9.14 -14.97 -16.33
CA TYR A 245 10.36 -14.26 -15.94
C TYR A 245 10.09 -12.80 -15.52
N PRO A 246 10.93 -12.22 -14.64
CA PRO A 246 10.91 -10.79 -14.38
C PRO A 246 11.26 -10.00 -15.66
N THR A 247 10.59 -8.86 -15.84
CA THR A 247 10.84 -7.88 -16.91
C THR A 247 11.43 -6.58 -16.39
N THR A 248 11.37 -6.37 -15.07
CA THR A 248 12.06 -5.29 -14.37
C THR A 248 12.78 -5.85 -13.13
N SER A 249 13.72 -5.09 -12.59
CA SER A 249 14.14 -5.22 -11.19
C SER A 249 13.08 -4.54 -10.28
N ASP A 250 13.21 -4.67 -8.96
CA ASP A 250 12.34 -4.01 -7.99
C ASP A 250 12.31 -2.48 -8.20
N ILE A 251 11.11 -1.91 -8.29
CA ILE A 251 10.85 -0.50 -8.53
C ILE A 251 10.29 0.12 -7.25
N PRO A 252 11.03 1.00 -6.55
CA PRO A 252 10.53 1.69 -5.37
C PRO A 252 9.30 2.54 -5.71
N GLN A 253 8.26 2.42 -4.89
CA GLN A 253 7.03 3.21 -4.99
C GLN A 253 6.91 4.27 -3.88
N GLY A 254 7.80 4.22 -2.88
CA GLY A 254 7.77 5.09 -1.70
C GLY A 254 7.10 4.41 -0.50
N ASN A 255 7.41 4.88 0.72
CA ASN A 255 6.92 4.27 1.97
C ASN A 255 7.15 2.74 2.02
N ALA A 256 8.38 2.29 1.76
CA ALA A 256 8.76 0.87 1.71
C ALA A 256 7.95 -0.04 0.74
N TRP A 257 7.12 0.53 -0.13
CA TRP A 257 6.46 -0.21 -1.20
C TRP A 257 7.37 -0.39 -2.41
N TYR A 258 7.32 -1.57 -3.00
CA TYR A 258 8.02 -1.95 -4.21
C TYR A 258 7.07 -2.62 -5.19
N LYS A 259 7.34 -2.44 -6.49
CA LYS A 259 6.68 -3.13 -7.59
C LYS A 259 7.73 -3.87 -8.41
N GLN A 260 7.44 -5.10 -8.83
CA GLN A 260 8.21 -5.79 -9.86
C GLN A 260 7.29 -6.29 -10.96
N ASP A 261 7.67 -6.02 -12.21
CA ASP A 261 6.93 -6.49 -13.38
C ASP A 261 7.47 -7.83 -13.84
N PHE A 262 6.54 -8.75 -14.15
CA PHE A 262 6.80 -10.07 -14.69
C PHE A 262 6.10 -10.20 -16.05
N GLN A 263 6.39 -11.27 -16.81
CA GLN A 263 5.78 -11.49 -18.11
C GLN A 263 4.25 -11.66 -18.04
N GLY A 264 3.74 -12.29 -16.99
CA GLY A 264 2.32 -12.63 -16.83
C GLY A 264 1.60 -11.88 -15.72
N GLY A 265 2.23 -10.91 -15.06
CA GLY A 265 1.62 -10.17 -13.97
C GLY A 265 2.59 -9.25 -13.24
N HIS A 266 2.18 -8.81 -12.07
CA HIS A 266 2.91 -7.85 -11.25
C HIS A 266 2.99 -8.36 -9.82
N VAL A 267 4.13 -8.13 -9.16
CA VAL A 267 4.29 -8.35 -7.73
C VAL A 267 4.45 -7.02 -7.03
N TYR A 268 3.71 -6.83 -5.94
CA TYR A 268 3.85 -5.70 -5.03
C TYR A 268 4.26 -6.22 -3.65
N THR A 269 5.20 -5.54 -3.01
CA THR A 269 5.60 -5.83 -1.64
C THR A 269 5.70 -4.55 -0.82
N HIS A 270 5.29 -4.61 0.44
CA HIS A 270 5.57 -3.61 1.45
C HIS A 270 6.59 -4.20 2.41
N ASN A 271 7.82 -3.70 2.36
CA ASN A 271 8.94 -4.27 3.12
C ASN A 271 9.12 -3.59 4.50
N ALA A 272 8.02 -3.09 5.07
CA ALA A 272 7.95 -2.51 6.41
C ALA A 272 6.63 -2.91 7.06
N LEU A 273 6.49 -2.75 8.39
CA LEU A 273 5.24 -3.08 9.08
C LEU A 273 4.12 -2.08 8.70
N PRO A 274 2.92 -2.55 8.32
CA PRO A 274 2.53 -3.95 8.17
C PRO A 274 3.08 -4.56 6.87
N ALA A 275 3.88 -5.62 7.00
CA ALA A 275 4.52 -6.23 5.84
C ALA A 275 3.48 -6.96 4.99
N SER A 276 3.57 -6.82 3.67
CA SER A 276 2.62 -7.45 2.76
C SER A 276 3.25 -7.80 1.42
N GLN A 277 2.69 -8.83 0.76
CA GLN A 277 3.19 -9.36 -0.49
C GLN A 277 2.04 -9.90 -1.34
N ALA A 278 1.93 -9.42 -2.58
CA ALA A 278 0.80 -9.72 -3.45
C ALA A 278 1.20 -9.85 -4.92
N SER A 279 0.64 -10.84 -5.62
CA SER A 279 0.60 -10.89 -7.08
C SER A 279 -0.74 -10.39 -7.63
N ILE A 280 -0.70 -9.61 -8.71
CA ILE A 280 -1.91 -9.11 -9.39
C ILE A 280 -1.73 -9.15 -10.92
N GLN A 281 -2.81 -9.48 -11.63
CA GLN A 281 -2.80 -9.65 -13.08
C GLN A 281 -4.21 -9.51 -13.70
N GLY A 282 -4.27 -9.58 -15.03
CA GLY A 282 -5.51 -9.74 -15.78
C GLY A 282 -6.57 -8.67 -15.50
N ALA A 283 -7.84 -9.09 -15.53
CA ALA A 283 -8.97 -8.17 -15.42
C ALA A 283 -9.04 -7.41 -14.09
N ILE A 284 -8.54 -8.00 -12.99
CA ILE A 284 -8.47 -7.34 -11.70
C ILE A 284 -7.40 -6.24 -11.72
N TYR A 285 -6.21 -6.54 -12.28
CA TYR A 285 -5.18 -5.52 -12.48
C TYR A 285 -5.67 -4.38 -13.37
N ASP A 286 -6.27 -4.70 -14.52
CA ASP A 286 -6.78 -3.70 -15.46
C ASP A 286 -7.84 -2.80 -14.80
N LYS A 287 -8.72 -3.39 -13.99
CA LYS A 287 -9.71 -2.65 -13.20
C LYS A 287 -9.04 -1.70 -12.21
N TRP A 288 -8.12 -2.20 -11.40
CA TRP A 288 -7.40 -1.39 -10.43
C TRP A 288 -6.61 -0.25 -11.09
N GLN A 289 -5.92 -0.53 -12.21
CA GLN A 289 -5.25 0.50 -13.00
C GLN A 289 -6.21 1.58 -13.51
N SER A 290 -7.40 1.18 -13.99
CA SER A 290 -8.43 2.14 -14.46
C SER A 290 -8.94 3.07 -13.35
N MET A 291 -8.81 2.65 -12.09
CA MET A 291 -9.18 3.43 -10.90
C MET A 291 -8.06 4.38 -10.43
N GLY A 292 -6.89 4.36 -11.08
CA GLY A 292 -5.71 5.12 -10.64
C GLY A 292 -4.70 4.30 -9.83
N ALA A 293 -4.83 2.97 -9.86
CA ALA A 293 -3.95 2.02 -9.19
C ALA A 293 -3.85 2.32 -7.68
N GLN A 294 -2.63 2.44 -7.15
CA GLN A 294 -2.39 2.72 -5.74
C GLN A 294 -3.04 4.04 -5.31
N ASN A 295 -3.17 5.02 -6.21
CA ASN A 295 -3.85 6.31 -5.94
C ASN A 295 -5.39 6.21 -5.92
N SER A 296 -5.95 5.03 -6.17
CA SER A 296 -7.38 4.78 -6.01
C SER A 296 -7.78 4.67 -4.53
N GLU A 297 -9.08 4.64 -4.26
CA GLU A 297 -9.60 4.43 -2.90
C GLU A 297 -9.37 3.02 -2.35
N LEU A 298 -8.79 2.11 -3.13
CA LEU A 298 -8.43 0.77 -2.68
C LEU A 298 -7.01 0.69 -2.09
N GLY A 299 -6.10 1.58 -2.49
CA GLY A 299 -4.68 1.44 -2.16
C GLY A 299 -3.99 0.31 -2.91
N TYR A 300 -2.93 -0.25 -2.33
CA TYR A 300 -2.16 -1.38 -2.87
C TYR A 300 -2.83 -2.73 -2.64
N PRO A 301 -2.53 -3.74 -3.49
CA PRO A 301 -2.95 -5.11 -3.24
C PRO A 301 -2.16 -5.71 -2.06
N ILE A 302 -2.84 -6.45 -1.20
CA ILE A 302 -2.28 -7.15 -0.02
C ILE A 302 -2.52 -8.66 -0.07
N SER A 303 -3.17 -9.15 -1.13
CA SER A 303 -3.26 -10.57 -1.43
C SER A 303 -2.88 -10.86 -2.88
N ASP A 304 -2.47 -12.10 -3.14
CA ASP A 304 -2.52 -12.68 -4.48
C ASP A 304 -3.95 -12.71 -5.03
N GLU A 305 -4.09 -12.99 -6.34
CA GLU A 305 -5.40 -13.31 -6.91
C GLU A 305 -5.84 -14.69 -6.40
N LEU A 306 -6.82 -14.70 -5.50
CA LEU A 306 -7.38 -15.88 -4.89
C LEU A 306 -8.62 -16.35 -5.65
N THR A 307 -8.94 -17.63 -5.51
CA THR A 307 -10.14 -18.23 -6.11
C THR A 307 -11.24 -18.28 -5.08
N THR A 308 -12.44 -17.87 -5.45
CA THR A 308 -13.59 -18.03 -4.55
C THR A 308 -13.90 -19.52 -4.33
N PRO A 309 -14.48 -19.91 -3.19
CA PRO A 309 -14.62 -21.33 -2.85
C PRO A 309 -15.59 -22.12 -3.76
N ASP A 310 -16.44 -21.43 -4.51
CA ASP A 310 -17.32 -22.04 -5.52
C ASP A 310 -16.59 -22.31 -6.86
N GLY A 311 -15.35 -21.85 -7.01
CA GLY A 311 -14.54 -22.00 -8.22
C GLY A 311 -14.94 -21.11 -9.39
N VAL A 312 -15.88 -20.19 -9.21
CA VAL A 312 -16.41 -19.33 -10.30
C VAL A 312 -15.63 -18.03 -10.42
N GLY A 313 -15.38 -17.38 -9.29
CA GLY A 313 -14.78 -16.06 -9.21
C GLY A 313 -13.31 -16.05 -8.82
N ARG A 314 -12.70 -14.89 -9.03
CA ARG A 314 -11.36 -14.53 -8.56
C ARG A 314 -11.45 -13.24 -7.78
N TYR A 315 -10.55 -13.01 -6.83
CA TYR A 315 -10.45 -11.72 -6.16
C TYR A 315 -9.04 -11.41 -5.69
N ASN A 316 -8.73 -10.12 -5.60
CA ASN A 316 -7.62 -9.61 -4.78
C ASN A 316 -8.19 -8.79 -3.62
N VAL A 317 -7.52 -8.86 -2.47
CA VAL A 317 -7.70 -7.96 -1.35
C VAL A 317 -6.71 -6.81 -1.48
N PHE A 318 -7.16 -5.60 -1.19
CA PHE A 318 -6.41 -4.35 -1.18
C PHE A 318 -6.45 -3.72 0.21
N GLU A 319 -5.62 -2.70 0.47
CA GLU A 319 -5.57 -1.99 1.76
C GLU A 319 -6.95 -1.55 2.26
N HIS A 320 -7.85 -1.17 1.36
CA HIS A 320 -9.15 -0.54 1.70
C HIS A 320 -10.38 -1.21 1.06
N GLY A 321 -10.22 -2.43 0.52
CA GLY A 321 -11.31 -3.12 -0.13
C GLY A 321 -10.90 -4.37 -0.88
N THR A 322 -11.76 -4.80 -1.80
CA THR A 322 -11.54 -5.98 -2.65
C THR A 322 -11.94 -5.67 -4.07
N ILE A 323 -11.35 -6.37 -5.04
CA ILE A 323 -11.88 -6.46 -6.40
C ILE A 323 -12.22 -7.91 -6.67
N TYR A 324 -13.47 -8.17 -7.02
CA TYR A 324 -13.97 -9.47 -7.44
C TYR A 324 -14.17 -9.49 -8.94
N TRP A 325 -13.80 -10.61 -9.56
CA TRP A 325 -14.04 -10.87 -10.97
C TRP A 325 -14.81 -12.18 -11.14
N THR A 326 -15.79 -12.19 -12.06
CA THR A 326 -16.36 -13.42 -12.61
C THR A 326 -16.38 -13.36 -14.14
N PRO A 327 -16.44 -14.50 -14.85
CA PRO A 327 -16.61 -14.51 -16.30
C PRO A 327 -17.88 -13.79 -16.80
N LYS A 328 -18.90 -13.72 -15.95
CA LYS A 328 -20.22 -13.16 -16.29
C LYS A 328 -20.28 -11.65 -16.07
N THR A 329 -19.65 -11.17 -15.01
CA THR A 329 -19.82 -9.78 -14.53
C THR A 329 -18.61 -8.91 -14.83
N GLY A 330 -17.43 -9.49 -14.98
CA GLY A 330 -16.19 -8.73 -15.04
C GLY A 330 -15.70 -8.33 -13.64
N ALA A 331 -14.73 -7.41 -13.59
CA ALA A 331 -14.06 -7.01 -12.36
C ALA A 331 -14.73 -5.77 -11.74
N HIS A 332 -15.16 -5.90 -10.49
CA HIS A 332 -15.84 -4.86 -9.72
C HIS A 332 -15.26 -4.77 -8.32
N PHE A 333 -15.07 -3.54 -7.85
CA PHE A 333 -14.56 -3.30 -6.51
C PHE A 333 -15.69 -3.19 -5.49
N VAL A 334 -15.42 -3.61 -4.25
CA VAL A 334 -16.23 -3.32 -3.08
C VAL A 334 -15.29 -2.70 -2.05
N SER A 335 -15.66 -1.60 -1.41
CA SER A 335 -14.77 -0.87 -0.49
C SER A 335 -15.53 -0.20 0.65
N GLY A 336 -14.79 0.20 1.69
CA GLY A 336 -15.32 0.98 2.81
C GLY A 336 -16.48 0.31 3.54
N LEU A 337 -17.47 1.12 3.94
CA LEU A 337 -18.68 0.64 4.62
C LEU A 337 -19.49 -0.37 3.80
N THR A 338 -19.50 -0.24 2.47
CA THR A 338 -20.17 -1.23 1.59
C THR A 338 -19.52 -2.60 1.73
N GLN A 339 -18.18 -2.65 1.78
CA GLN A 339 -17.47 -3.91 2.02
C GLN A 339 -17.73 -4.45 3.42
N TYR A 340 -17.74 -3.60 4.45
CA TYR A 340 -18.02 -4.01 5.83
C TYR A 340 -19.40 -4.69 5.94
N VAL A 341 -20.44 -4.07 5.37
CA VAL A 341 -21.81 -4.63 5.36
C VAL A 341 -21.88 -5.89 4.50
N TRP A 342 -21.19 -5.92 3.36
CA TRP A 342 -21.19 -7.09 2.48
C TRP A 342 -20.51 -8.29 3.14
N ALA A 343 -19.43 -8.04 3.89
CA ALA A 343 -18.71 -9.03 4.66
C ALA A 343 -19.60 -9.65 5.76
N ASP A 344 -20.25 -8.82 6.58
CA ASP A 344 -21.20 -9.27 7.61
C ASP A 344 -22.39 -10.04 7.01
N SER A 345 -22.77 -9.69 5.77
CA SER A 345 -23.79 -10.40 5.01
C SER A 345 -23.33 -11.72 4.37
N GLY A 346 -22.06 -12.12 4.55
CA GLY A 346 -21.48 -13.38 4.09
C GLY A 346 -20.77 -13.34 2.73
N TYR A 347 -20.29 -12.17 2.28
CA TYR A 347 -19.59 -11.99 1.00
C TYR A 347 -20.36 -12.55 -0.22
N GLU A 348 -19.68 -13.16 -1.19
CA GLU A 348 -20.24 -13.71 -2.42
C GLU A 348 -21.16 -14.92 -2.17
N LYS A 349 -20.95 -15.63 -1.05
CA LYS A 349 -21.85 -16.71 -0.61
C LYS A 349 -23.14 -16.19 0.02
N GLY A 350 -23.10 -14.95 0.49
CA GLY A 350 -24.09 -14.31 1.32
C GLY A 350 -25.36 -13.85 0.60
N LYS A 351 -26.05 -12.93 1.29
CA LYS A 351 -27.32 -12.34 0.86
C LYS A 351 -27.24 -11.71 -0.53
N TYR A 352 -26.13 -11.05 -0.86
CA TYR A 352 -26.01 -10.23 -2.06
C TYR A 352 -25.39 -10.96 -3.26
N GLY A 353 -24.52 -11.96 -3.06
CA GLY A 353 -23.81 -12.59 -4.17
C GLY A 353 -22.58 -11.79 -4.62
N TYR A 354 -22.10 -12.04 -5.84
CA TYR A 354 -21.00 -11.28 -6.45
C TYR A 354 -21.41 -9.86 -6.80
N PRO A 355 -20.48 -8.89 -6.76
CA PRO A 355 -20.72 -7.57 -7.34
C PRO A 355 -20.88 -7.68 -8.87
N VAL A 356 -21.86 -6.95 -9.41
CA VAL A 356 -22.12 -6.85 -10.86
C VAL A 356 -21.92 -5.43 -11.40
N GLY A 357 -21.58 -4.51 -10.51
CA GLY A 357 -21.30 -3.11 -10.78
C GLY A 357 -20.44 -2.53 -9.67
N ASP A 358 -19.74 -1.45 -9.98
CA ASP A 358 -19.08 -0.64 -8.97
C ASP A 358 -20.12 0.14 -8.17
N SER A 359 -19.74 0.68 -7.01
CA SER A 359 -20.59 1.60 -6.28
C SER A 359 -20.86 2.87 -7.09
N TYR A 360 -22.10 3.36 -7.02
CA TYR A 360 -22.53 4.59 -7.68
C TYR A 360 -23.54 5.34 -6.82
N MET A 361 -23.71 6.63 -7.11
CA MET A 361 -24.73 7.46 -6.48
C MET A 361 -25.97 7.51 -7.38
N ASN A 362 -27.14 7.14 -6.87
CA ASN A 362 -28.39 7.13 -7.64
C ASN A 362 -28.97 8.55 -7.84
N ALA A 363 -30.10 8.67 -8.56
CA ALA A 363 -30.74 9.96 -8.85
C ALA A 363 -31.24 10.71 -7.60
N ILE A 364 -31.38 10.01 -6.48
CA ILE A 364 -31.76 10.56 -5.18
C ILE A 364 -30.60 10.68 -4.20
N GLY A 365 -29.36 10.62 -4.72
CA GLY A 365 -28.15 10.92 -3.97
C GLY A 365 -27.75 9.84 -2.97
N GLU A 366 -28.32 8.64 -3.09
CA GLU A 366 -27.98 7.50 -2.23
C GLU A 366 -26.87 6.66 -2.88
N THR A 367 -25.96 6.17 -2.04
CA THR A 367 -24.89 5.28 -2.45
C THR A 367 -25.40 3.86 -2.56
N VAL A 368 -25.32 3.32 -3.78
CA VAL A 368 -25.84 2.02 -4.17
C VAL A 368 -24.74 1.19 -4.81
N GLN A 369 -24.76 -0.11 -4.59
CA GLN A 369 -23.97 -1.06 -5.36
C GLN A 369 -24.81 -2.27 -5.77
N ASP A 370 -24.65 -2.68 -7.01
CA ASP A 370 -25.38 -3.80 -7.61
C ASP A 370 -24.64 -5.11 -7.38
N PHE A 371 -25.37 -6.12 -6.90
CA PHE A 371 -24.89 -7.48 -6.74
C PHE A 371 -25.85 -8.47 -7.43
N GLU A 372 -25.38 -9.71 -7.62
CA GLU A 372 -26.12 -10.73 -8.37
C GLU A 372 -27.52 -11.05 -7.81
N LYS A 373 -27.69 -10.96 -6.49
CA LYS A 373 -28.94 -11.29 -5.78
C LYS A 373 -29.71 -10.06 -5.31
N GLY A 374 -29.27 -8.85 -5.70
CA GLY A 374 -29.96 -7.60 -5.36
C GLY A 374 -29.03 -6.41 -5.23
N GLN A 375 -29.60 -5.27 -4.85
CA GLN A 375 -28.85 -4.04 -4.64
C GLN A 375 -28.59 -3.84 -3.14
N MET A 376 -27.38 -3.38 -2.80
CA MET A 376 -27.10 -2.82 -1.49
C MET A 376 -27.26 -1.30 -1.59
N ASN A 377 -28.21 -0.74 -0.83
CA ASN A 377 -28.34 0.70 -0.66
C ASN A 377 -27.72 1.07 0.70
N LEU A 378 -26.45 1.48 0.68
CA LEU A 378 -25.71 1.78 1.90
C LEU A 378 -26.37 2.92 2.67
N THR A 379 -26.87 3.94 1.97
CA THR A 379 -27.56 5.06 2.59
C THR A 379 -28.78 4.60 3.38
N GLN A 380 -29.58 3.66 2.86
CA GLN A 380 -30.72 3.12 3.61
C GLN A 380 -30.29 2.30 4.83
N ILE A 381 -29.24 1.49 4.71
CA ILE A 381 -28.70 0.70 5.83
C ILE A 381 -28.22 1.62 6.95
N LEU A 382 -27.57 2.74 6.61
CA LEU A 382 -27.13 3.74 7.57
C LEU A 382 -28.32 4.48 8.22
N LYS A 383 -29.43 4.72 7.50
CA LYS A 383 -30.66 5.31 8.07
C LYS A 383 -31.28 4.43 9.16
N ASP A 384 -31.21 3.11 8.96
CA ASP A 384 -31.80 2.12 9.87
C ASP A 384 -30.89 1.78 11.05
N ALA A 385 -29.61 2.17 10.99
CA ALA A 385 -28.65 1.97 12.08
C ALA A 385 -28.90 2.96 13.24
N SER A 386 -28.66 2.48 14.46
CA SER A 386 -28.66 3.34 15.67
C SER A 386 -27.50 4.34 15.66
N ASP A 387 -27.56 5.30 16.58
CA ASP A 387 -26.44 6.22 16.83
C ASP A 387 -25.70 5.79 18.10
N GLY A 388 -24.37 5.90 18.08
CA GLY A 388 -23.54 5.98 19.27
C GLY A 388 -23.22 7.45 19.60
N VAL A 389 -22.41 7.68 20.64
CA VAL A 389 -22.01 9.04 21.06
C VAL A 389 -20.50 9.13 21.13
N VAL A 390 -19.94 10.17 20.51
CA VAL A 390 -18.52 10.55 20.58
C VAL A 390 -18.46 12.02 21.00
N ASP A 391 -17.88 12.30 22.17
CA ASP A 391 -17.77 13.67 22.72
C ASP A 391 -19.10 14.44 22.75
N GLY A 392 -20.17 13.78 23.22
CA GLY A 392 -21.52 14.36 23.26
C GLY A 392 -22.18 14.54 21.89
N LYS A 393 -21.48 14.25 20.78
CA LYS A 393 -22.00 14.27 19.42
C LYS A 393 -22.51 12.88 19.02
N PRO A 394 -23.75 12.76 18.51
CA PRO A 394 -24.22 11.51 17.92
C PRO A 394 -23.37 11.15 16.70
N VAL A 395 -22.96 9.89 16.59
CA VAL A 395 -22.25 9.33 15.43
C VAL A 395 -22.93 8.03 15.02
N ASN A 396 -23.08 7.80 13.71
CA ASN A 396 -23.73 6.59 13.22
C ASN A 396 -23.00 5.33 13.73
N SER A 397 -23.72 4.40 14.37
CA SER A 397 -23.09 3.22 15.02
C SER A 397 -22.38 2.28 14.04
N LEU A 398 -22.88 2.16 12.81
CA LEU A 398 -22.21 1.36 11.78
C LEU A 398 -20.87 2.00 11.38
N LEU A 399 -20.83 3.32 11.27
CA LEU A 399 -19.59 4.07 11.04
C LEU A 399 -18.61 3.88 12.21
N LEU A 400 -19.09 3.95 13.46
CA LEU A 400 -18.26 3.73 14.65
C LEU A 400 -17.61 2.35 14.65
N ASN A 401 -18.42 1.31 14.41
CA ASN A 401 -17.93 -0.06 14.32
C ASN A 401 -16.88 -0.19 13.22
N PHE A 402 -17.18 0.32 12.04
CA PHE A 402 -16.23 0.30 10.92
C PHE A 402 -14.91 1.01 11.26
N LEU A 403 -14.95 2.24 11.79
CA LEU A 403 -13.74 3.00 12.13
C LEU A 403 -12.92 2.30 13.22
N SER A 404 -13.58 1.73 14.23
CA SER A 404 -12.90 0.97 15.28
C SER A 404 -12.15 -0.25 14.72
N THR A 405 -12.73 -0.92 13.72
CA THR A 405 -12.09 -2.08 13.08
C THR A 405 -10.98 -1.71 12.12
N GLN A 406 -11.12 -0.58 11.41
CA GLN A 406 -10.19 -0.12 10.38
C GLN A 406 -8.98 0.58 10.94
N LEU A 407 -9.16 1.43 11.96
CA LEU A 407 -8.06 2.27 12.43
C LEU A 407 -7.16 1.54 13.42
N LYS A 408 -7.59 0.41 14.03
CA LYS A 408 -6.91 -0.26 15.16
C LYS A 408 -6.48 0.67 16.29
N GLN A 409 -6.92 1.92 16.25
CA GLN A 409 -6.62 2.89 17.27
C GLN A 409 -7.40 2.44 18.48
N ASP A 410 -6.80 2.61 19.66
CA ASP A 410 -7.58 2.65 20.87
C ASP A 410 -8.66 3.72 20.61
N PHE A 411 -9.87 3.26 20.33
CA PHE A 411 -10.96 4.14 19.92
C PHE A 411 -11.22 5.14 21.05
N ALA A 412 -10.93 4.77 22.30
CA ALA A 412 -10.94 5.70 23.42
C ALA A 412 -9.86 6.78 23.28
N ALA A 413 -8.62 6.44 22.88
CA ALA A 413 -7.57 7.44 22.60
C ALA A 413 -7.89 8.29 21.36
N TYR A 414 -8.53 7.74 20.32
CA TYR A 414 -9.02 8.48 19.16
C TYR A 414 -10.07 9.53 19.58
N VAL A 415 -11.03 9.10 20.39
CA VAL A 415 -12.09 9.95 20.95
C VAL A 415 -11.49 11.01 21.89
N GLU A 416 -10.60 10.64 22.81
CA GLU A 416 -9.93 11.59 23.73
C GLU A 416 -9.05 12.63 23.02
N ASN A 417 -8.38 12.28 21.92
CA ASN A 417 -7.51 13.23 21.20
C ASN A 417 -8.27 14.13 20.22
N MET A 418 -9.46 13.71 19.74
CA MET A 418 -10.38 14.61 19.02
C MET A 418 -10.87 15.78 19.88
N VAL A 419 -10.88 15.62 21.22
CA VAL A 419 -11.23 16.68 22.19
C VAL A 419 -10.23 17.83 22.19
N SER A 420 -8.98 17.63 21.72
CA SER A 420 -7.89 18.61 21.85
C SER A 420 -7.65 19.54 20.65
N LEU A 421 -8.33 19.33 19.50
CA LEU A 421 -8.14 20.16 18.32
C LEU A 421 -8.83 21.51 18.49
N GLN A 422 -8.02 22.50 18.88
CA GLN A 422 -8.41 23.87 19.16
C GLN A 422 -9.34 24.45 18.06
N SER A 423 -10.38 25.14 18.52
CA SER A 423 -11.21 26.01 17.70
C SER A 423 -10.36 27.01 16.91
N GLY A 424 -10.40 26.96 15.56
CA GLY A 424 -9.77 27.96 14.70
C GLY A 424 -8.72 27.45 13.68
N SER A 425 -8.41 26.16 13.63
CA SER A 425 -7.57 25.59 12.56
C SER A 425 -8.33 25.53 11.22
N ASP A 426 -7.62 25.79 10.11
CA ASP A 426 -8.07 25.46 8.73
C ASP A 426 -7.07 24.45 8.15
N ASN A 427 -6.90 23.33 8.85
CA ASN A 427 -5.98 22.28 8.46
C ASN A 427 -6.55 21.52 7.26
N GLY A 428 -6.36 22.08 6.07
CA GLY A 428 -6.87 21.54 4.81
C GLY A 428 -7.35 22.59 3.81
N GLY A 429 -7.39 23.88 4.17
CA GLY A 429 -7.68 24.98 3.24
C GLY A 429 -9.14 25.09 2.81
N VAL A 430 -10.05 24.35 3.45
CA VAL A 430 -11.50 24.47 3.24
C VAL A 430 -12.05 25.19 4.47
N THR A 431 -12.05 26.52 4.41
CA THR A 431 -12.47 27.37 5.53
C THR A 431 -13.96 27.27 5.85
N ILE A 432 -14.29 27.40 7.14
CA ILE A 432 -15.65 27.64 7.63
C ILE A 432 -16.12 29.01 7.11
N PRO A 433 -17.25 29.10 6.37
CA PRO A 433 -17.77 30.38 5.91
C PRO A 433 -18.14 31.31 7.07
N ALA A 434 -17.85 32.61 6.96
CA ALA A 434 -18.14 33.60 8.01
C ALA A 434 -19.63 33.71 8.39
N ARG A 435 -20.53 33.29 7.49
CA ARG A 435 -21.99 33.25 7.74
C ARG A 435 -22.48 31.97 8.41
N TYR A 436 -21.59 31.00 8.62
CA TYR A 436 -21.94 29.77 9.31
C TYR A 436 -22.11 30.08 10.80
N ASN A 437 -23.27 29.72 11.36
CA ASN A 437 -23.57 29.90 12.77
C ASN A 437 -23.78 28.53 13.40
N TYR A 438 -22.71 28.04 14.05
CA TYR A 438 -22.69 26.79 14.79
C TYR A 438 -23.62 26.87 16.00
N ASP A 439 -24.63 26.01 16.00
CA ASP A 439 -25.61 25.88 17.06
C ASP A 439 -26.28 24.49 16.93
N PRO A 440 -25.65 23.43 17.48
CA PRO A 440 -26.16 22.07 17.34
C PRO A 440 -27.54 21.86 18.00
N SER A 441 -27.98 22.79 18.87
CA SER A 441 -29.33 22.74 19.45
C SER A 441 -30.44 23.05 18.44
N GLN A 442 -30.10 23.64 17.30
CA GLN A 442 -31.02 24.07 16.25
C GLN A 442 -31.13 23.07 15.10
N GLY A 443 -30.60 21.85 15.28
CA GLY A 443 -30.68 20.75 14.31
C GLY A 443 -29.39 20.52 13.52
N SER A 444 -29.47 19.60 12.58
CA SER A 444 -28.32 19.02 11.85
C SER A 444 -27.67 19.95 10.83
N LEU A 445 -28.22 21.14 10.53
CA LEU A 445 -27.61 22.09 9.58
C LEU A 445 -26.72 23.12 10.28
N ARG A 446 -26.36 22.88 11.54
CA ARG A 446 -25.60 23.80 12.41
C ARG A 446 -24.67 23.07 13.37
N ASP A 447 -24.32 21.82 13.07
CA ASP A 447 -23.54 20.93 13.93
C ASP A 447 -22.21 20.46 13.30
N TYR A 448 -21.81 21.09 12.18
CA TYR A 448 -20.70 20.68 11.32
C TYR A 448 -21.00 19.32 10.68
N CYS A 449 -20.20 18.28 10.96
CA CYS A 449 -20.36 17.01 10.27
C CYS A 449 -21.39 16.14 11.00
N THR A 450 -22.68 16.28 10.69
CA THR A 450 -23.75 15.51 11.34
C THR A 450 -23.49 13.99 11.30
N LYS A 451 -23.65 13.29 12.44
CA LYS A 451 -23.45 11.83 12.56
C LYS A 451 -22.08 11.29 12.16
N SER A 452 -21.07 12.15 12.00
CA SER A 452 -19.67 11.76 11.82
C SER A 452 -18.74 12.60 12.70
N PRO A 453 -17.50 12.15 12.90
CA PRO A 453 -16.44 13.01 13.42
C PRO A 453 -16.20 14.25 12.53
N ASP A 454 -15.70 15.32 13.14
CA ASP A 454 -15.36 16.58 12.46
C ASP A 454 -13.92 16.60 11.92
N PHE A 455 -13.12 15.60 12.26
CA PHE A 455 -11.71 15.51 11.92
C PHE A 455 -11.33 14.09 11.50
N TYR A 456 -10.31 13.99 10.66
CA TYR A 456 -9.51 12.77 10.53
C TYR A 456 -8.27 12.92 11.39
N TYR A 457 -8.22 12.19 12.51
CA TYR A 457 -7.09 12.21 13.43
C TYR A 457 -5.98 11.25 12.98
N TYR A 458 -4.74 11.74 13.05
CA TYR A 458 -3.54 10.95 12.81
C TYR A 458 -2.56 11.20 13.97
N PRO A 459 -2.20 10.17 14.77
CA PRO A 459 -1.44 10.35 16.02
C PRO A 459 -0.10 11.08 15.87
N GLU A 460 0.61 10.85 14.76
CA GLU A 460 1.97 11.35 14.55
C GLU A 460 2.02 12.49 13.51
N GLY A 461 0.94 13.27 13.37
CA GLY A 461 0.86 14.27 12.30
C GLY A 461 -0.24 15.31 12.43
N ILE A 462 -0.42 16.09 11.37
CA ILE A 462 -1.49 17.08 11.28
C ILE A 462 -2.79 16.33 11.01
N SER A 463 -3.79 16.55 11.86
CA SER A 463 -5.15 16.04 11.65
C SER A 463 -5.87 16.87 10.60
N ALA A 464 -6.64 16.20 9.73
CA ALA A 464 -7.42 16.88 8.70
C ALA A 464 -8.72 17.45 9.29
N ASP A 465 -8.98 18.74 9.04
CA ASP A 465 -10.15 19.45 9.59
C ASP A 465 -11.28 19.50 8.55
N PHE A 466 -12.35 18.76 8.82
CA PHE A 466 -13.50 18.68 7.92
C PHE A 466 -14.61 19.68 8.25
N ARG A 467 -14.51 20.44 9.36
CA ARG A 467 -15.57 21.36 9.80
C ARG A 467 -15.95 22.36 8.73
N GLY A 468 -15.00 22.89 7.97
CA GLY A 468 -15.32 23.85 6.89
C GLY A 468 -15.97 23.19 5.67
N ALA A 469 -15.66 21.93 5.38
CA ALA A 469 -16.37 21.16 4.35
C ALA A 469 -17.84 20.94 4.77
N CYS A 470 -18.07 20.55 6.02
CA CYS A 470 -19.39 20.29 6.57
C CYS A 470 -20.21 21.58 6.74
N ALA A 471 -19.62 22.66 7.26
CA ALA A 471 -20.28 23.97 7.34
C ALA A 471 -20.75 24.50 5.98
N ARG A 472 -19.99 24.25 4.91
CA ARG A 472 -20.39 24.60 3.53
C ARG A 472 -21.54 23.74 3.03
N HIS A 473 -21.56 22.47 3.39
CA HIS A 473 -22.64 21.53 3.06
C HIS A 473 -23.94 21.94 3.76
N ASP A 474 -23.91 22.18 5.06
CA ASP A 474 -25.03 22.68 5.87
C ASP A 474 -25.65 23.95 5.30
N ILE A 475 -24.79 24.94 5.02
CA ILE A 475 -25.20 26.18 4.38
C ILE A 475 -25.86 25.95 3.02
N CYS A 476 -25.29 25.05 2.21
CA CYS A 476 -25.81 24.75 0.88
C CYS A 476 -27.20 24.13 0.99
N TYR A 477 -27.39 23.18 1.91
CA TYR A 477 -28.69 22.59 2.19
C TYR A 477 -29.71 23.64 2.65
N PHE A 478 -29.33 24.46 3.64
CA PHE A 478 -30.19 25.53 4.14
C PHE A 478 -30.62 26.52 3.03
N ASP A 479 -29.71 26.89 2.13
CA ASP A 479 -30.03 27.79 1.02
C ASP A 479 -30.94 27.13 -0.02
N VAL A 480 -30.73 25.84 -0.33
CA VAL A 480 -31.58 25.08 -1.25
C VAL A 480 -32.99 24.91 -0.66
N GLU A 481 -33.11 24.59 0.63
CA GLU A 481 -34.41 24.51 1.32
C GLU A 481 -35.16 25.84 1.29
N ASN A 482 -34.50 26.94 1.65
CA ASN A 482 -35.14 28.26 1.71
C ASN A 482 -35.50 28.84 0.32
N SER A 483 -34.86 28.34 -0.74
CA SER A 483 -35.17 28.75 -2.11
C SER A 483 -36.23 27.87 -2.79
N GLY A 484 -36.81 26.89 -2.08
CA GLY A 484 -37.73 25.91 -2.67
C GLY A 484 -37.05 25.03 -3.72
N GLY A 485 -35.76 24.79 -3.53
CA GLY A 485 -34.89 24.14 -4.51
C GLY A 485 -35.29 22.69 -4.80
N ALA A 486 -35.04 22.27 -6.04
CA ALA A 486 -35.22 20.89 -6.43
C ALA A 486 -34.09 20.01 -5.89
N SER A 487 -34.38 18.73 -5.78
CA SER A 487 -33.47 17.58 -5.72
C SER A 487 -32.06 17.74 -6.32
N SER A 488 -31.95 18.34 -7.50
CA SER A 488 -30.66 18.57 -8.17
C SER A 488 -29.75 19.55 -7.40
N GLY A 489 -30.32 20.47 -6.61
CA GLY A 489 -29.61 21.37 -5.72
C GLY A 489 -28.95 20.62 -4.57
N PHE A 490 -29.68 19.75 -3.89
CA PHE A 490 -29.16 18.91 -2.81
C PHE A 490 -28.09 17.93 -3.31
N ALA A 491 -28.30 17.31 -4.48
CA ALA A 491 -27.29 16.46 -5.11
C ALA A 491 -25.99 17.23 -5.44
N ASN A 492 -26.10 18.51 -5.81
CA ASN A 492 -24.94 19.38 -6.00
C ASN A 492 -24.23 19.72 -4.68
N CYS A 493 -24.98 19.98 -3.60
CA CYS A 493 -24.41 20.15 -2.26
C CYS A 493 -23.61 18.91 -1.83
N ASN A 494 -24.16 17.71 -2.00
CA ASN A 494 -23.47 16.45 -1.67
C ASN A 494 -22.19 16.27 -2.50
N ARG A 495 -22.24 16.57 -3.80
CA ARG A 495 -21.06 16.47 -4.66
C ARG A 495 -19.95 17.41 -4.20
N GLN A 496 -20.28 18.68 -3.94
CA GLN A 496 -19.33 19.67 -3.43
C GLN A 496 -18.77 19.28 -2.06
N PHE A 497 -19.60 18.70 -1.19
CA PHE A 497 -19.16 18.24 0.11
C PHE A 497 -18.10 17.14 -0.01
N ARG A 498 -18.34 16.12 -0.83
CA ARG A 498 -17.35 15.06 -1.10
C ARG A 498 -16.06 15.62 -1.68
N ASP A 499 -16.16 16.56 -2.61
CA ASP A 499 -14.99 17.23 -3.20
C ASP A 499 -14.20 18.07 -2.19
N ASN A 500 -14.90 18.73 -1.27
CA ASN A 500 -14.29 19.51 -0.18
C ASN A 500 -13.55 18.59 0.79
N LEU A 501 -14.17 17.50 1.25
CA LEU A 501 -13.50 16.53 2.13
C LEU A 501 -12.21 15.98 1.51
N ARG A 502 -12.26 15.58 0.23
CA ARG A 502 -11.09 15.10 -0.52
C ARG A 502 -10.03 16.19 -0.68
N THR A 503 -10.45 17.45 -0.80
CA THR A 503 -9.54 18.59 -0.91
C THR A 503 -8.79 18.83 0.40
N VAL A 504 -9.45 18.72 1.55
CA VAL A 504 -8.80 18.76 2.86
C VAL A 504 -7.69 17.69 2.92
N CYS A 505 -8.01 16.43 2.63
CA CYS A 505 -7.02 15.34 2.65
C CYS A 505 -5.84 15.59 1.69
N ARG A 506 -6.11 16.04 0.46
CA ARG A 506 -5.06 16.36 -0.52
C ARG A 506 -4.13 17.48 -0.06
N ASN A 507 -4.67 18.48 0.63
CA ASN A 507 -3.91 19.63 1.08
C ASN A 507 -3.07 19.29 2.31
N VAL A 508 -3.64 18.59 3.28
CA VAL A 508 -2.92 18.18 4.50
C VAL A 508 -1.82 17.17 4.18
N TYR A 509 -2.10 16.17 3.34
CA TYR A 509 -1.18 15.07 3.02
C TYR A 509 -0.67 15.16 1.57
N SER A 510 -0.25 16.35 1.13
CA SER A 510 0.16 16.60 -0.25
C SER A 510 1.34 15.73 -0.72
N ASN A 511 2.30 15.48 0.16
CA ASN A 511 3.52 14.71 -0.12
C ASN A 511 3.47 13.26 0.39
N GLU A 512 2.44 12.89 1.14
CA GLU A 512 2.29 11.57 1.77
C GLU A 512 1.08 10.86 1.16
N TYR A 513 1.30 10.30 -0.03
CA TYR A 513 0.25 9.66 -0.82
C TYR A 513 -0.57 8.62 -0.03
N TRP A 514 0.09 7.85 0.85
CA TRP A 514 -0.54 6.81 1.66
C TRP A 514 -1.45 7.43 2.74
N ARG A 515 -0.95 8.38 3.55
CA ARG A 515 -1.80 9.11 4.53
C ARG A 515 -2.97 9.82 3.86
N ARG A 516 -2.73 10.36 2.66
CA ARG A 516 -3.77 10.99 1.85
C ARG A 516 -4.86 10.00 1.48
N ASN A 517 -4.50 8.78 1.08
CA ASN A 517 -5.46 7.75 0.74
C ASN A 517 -6.28 7.32 1.97
N ASP A 518 -5.64 7.07 3.10
CA ASP A 518 -6.32 6.70 4.36
C ASP A 518 -7.30 7.79 4.81
N CYS A 519 -6.89 9.05 4.69
CA CYS A 519 -7.76 10.20 4.93
C CYS A 519 -8.94 10.23 3.96
N VAL A 520 -8.70 10.05 2.65
CA VAL A 520 -9.77 10.05 1.63
C VAL A 520 -10.74 8.89 1.84
N PHE A 521 -10.24 7.72 2.21
CA PHE A 521 -11.03 6.54 2.54
C PHE A 521 -11.94 6.79 3.75
N THR A 522 -11.38 7.35 4.82
CA THR A 522 -12.15 7.74 6.01
C THR A 522 -13.18 8.83 5.68
N ALA A 523 -12.77 9.85 4.93
CA ALA A 523 -13.63 10.92 4.47
C ALA A 523 -14.81 10.44 3.61
N ASN A 524 -14.60 9.46 2.73
CA ASN A 524 -15.68 8.82 1.98
C ASN A 524 -16.70 8.15 2.93
N SER A 525 -16.25 7.58 4.05
CA SER A 525 -17.15 6.96 5.03
C SER A 525 -17.91 8.01 5.86
N TYR A 526 -17.28 9.13 6.18
CA TYR A 526 -17.95 10.25 6.87
C TYR A 526 -19.00 10.91 5.97
N TYR A 527 -18.67 11.04 4.69
CA TYR A 527 -19.60 11.54 3.68
C TYR A 527 -20.93 10.77 3.71
N GLU A 528 -20.87 9.44 3.79
CA GLU A 528 -22.08 8.60 3.85
C GLU A 528 -22.91 8.91 5.11
N ALA A 529 -22.27 8.99 6.28
CA ALA A 529 -22.99 9.26 7.53
C ALA A 529 -23.66 10.64 7.56
N VAL A 530 -23.02 11.67 7.01
CA VAL A 530 -23.58 13.03 6.93
C VAL A 530 -24.74 13.10 5.94
N VAL A 531 -24.58 12.55 4.73
CA VAL A 531 -25.60 12.61 3.66
C VAL A 531 -26.85 11.79 4.01
N VAL A 532 -26.72 10.78 4.87
CA VAL A 532 -27.85 10.00 5.39
C VAL A 532 -28.85 10.84 6.18
N VAL A 533 -28.37 11.84 6.94
CA VAL A 533 -29.23 12.75 7.72
C VAL A 533 -29.78 13.88 6.85
N HIS A 534 -29.04 14.22 5.80
CA HIS A 534 -29.38 15.25 4.82
C HIS A 534 -29.71 14.60 3.45
N PRO A 535 -30.73 13.72 3.34
CA PRO A 535 -30.99 12.99 2.10
C PRO A 535 -31.44 13.95 0.99
N SER A 536 -31.03 13.68 -0.24
CA SER A 536 -31.22 14.65 -1.32
C SER A 536 -32.66 14.77 -1.87
N HIS A 537 -33.68 14.12 -1.29
CA HIS A 537 -35.08 14.22 -1.73
C HIS A 537 -36.16 14.03 -0.63
N TRP A 538 -36.96 15.09 -0.46
CA TRP A 538 -38.42 15.12 -0.66
C TRP A 538 -39.29 13.96 -0.13
N ALA A 539 -39.53 13.92 1.19
CA ALA A 539 -40.70 13.25 1.77
C ALA A 539 -41.62 14.19 2.59
N GLY A 540 -41.32 15.49 2.70
CA GLY A 540 -41.92 16.39 3.70
C GLY A 540 -43.01 17.36 3.24
N HIS A 541 -43.35 17.47 1.95
CA HIS A 541 -44.43 18.36 1.50
C HIS A 541 -45.53 17.62 0.74
N ILE A 542 -46.15 16.65 1.42
CA ILE A 542 -47.57 16.34 1.24
C ILE A 542 -48.18 16.17 2.63
N GLY A 543 -48.87 17.22 3.13
CA GLY A 543 -49.83 17.11 4.24
C GLY A 543 -49.36 17.69 5.58
N GLY A 544 -49.92 18.86 5.91
CA GLY A 544 -49.82 19.56 7.20
C GLY A 544 -50.39 20.96 7.08
#